data_AF-A0A5N7CUB7-F1
#
_entry.id   AF-A0A5N7CUB7-F1
#
_cell.length_a   1.000
_cell.length_b   1.000
_cell.length_c   1.000
_cell.angle_alpha   90.00
_cell.angle_beta   90.00
_cell.angle_gamma   90.00
#
_symmetry.space_group_name_H-M   'P 1'
#
loop_
_entity.id
_entity.type
_entity.pdbx_description
1 polymer ?
#
loop_
_entity_poly.entity_id
_entity_poly.type
_entity_poly.pdbx_seq_one_letter_code
_entity_poly.pdbx_strand_id
1 'polypeptide(L)'
;MAPHEGLVHPKEYDIKDSNVELIGSDLDHRVKYNSAATEPAWNNGQIGREAGLWIWRIENFEVVPWPKSRAGEFYDGDSYIVLHSYKVGDDKLGHDIFFWLGSKTTQDEAGTAAYKTVELDEFLHGAATQHREVQQQPSEDFVSLFRRITIRSGGVASGFNHVEEEAPKEVTTLLRVFKHPGAGRIDSIIVYEVPPSWQSLDDKDVFVLDKGDKIWVWQGKTCSPMEKAKAAQVVNDMTLAKHVDVEVLSQLESRSKIFVDLLGGKEVDQLSFQAPRPVSFSQRSHDASGALRPSKLFRLSDASGTPSFNLVKDGGPVRRSDLDGNDVFLYDVGSRLWVWQGSGASEGEKALWLKVAQAYVRHLQQQQDDSDAYLTPISKVVEGYECPAFLRSIQV
;
A
#
# COMPACT_ATOMS: atom_id res chain seq x y z
N MET A 1 -28.59 -46.92 5.98
CA MET A 1 -27.56 -46.19 6.75
C MET A 1 -27.90 -44.71 6.58
N ALA A 2 -28.27 -44.01 7.65
CA ALA A 2 -28.70 -42.62 7.57
C ALA A 2 -27.50 -41.69 7.30
N PRO A 3 -27.63 -40.63 6.48
CA PRO A 3 -26.49 -39.88 5.92
C PRO A 3 -25.86 -38.85 6.86
N HIS A 4 -25.91 -39.07 8.18
CA HIS A 4 -25.55 -38.04 9.18
C HIS A 4 -24.58 -38.52 10.28
N GLU A 5 -24.16 -39.78 10.27
CA GLU A 5 -23.18 -40.30 11.23
C GLU A 5 -21.76 -39.90 10.81
N GLY A 6 -21.37 -38.67 11.13
CA GLY A 6 -20.00 -38.18 10.90
C GLY A 6 -19.79 -36.68 11.04
N LEU A 7 -20.86 -35.87 11.02
CA LEU A 7 -20.76 -34.43 11.25
C LEU A 7 -20.94 -34.14 12.75
N VAL A 8 -19.82 -34.08 13.47
CA VAL A 8 -19.80 -33.57 14.84
C VAL A 8 -19.88 -32.04 14.72
N HIS A 9 -21.02 -31.45 15.06
CA HIS A 9 -21.09 -29.99 15.21
C HIS A 9 -20.06 -29.58 16.28
N PRO A 10 -19.23 -28.54 16.03
CA PRO A 10 -18.46 -27.89 17.08
C PRO A 10 -19.40 -27.53 18.23
N LYS A 11 -18.92 -27.54 19.49
CA LYS A 11 -19.70 -27.05 20.64
C LYS A 11 -20.44 -25.77 20.25
N GLU A 12 -21.76 -25.75 20.40
CA GLU A 12 -22.55 -24.53 20.22
C GLU A 12 -21.95 -23.45 21.12
N TYR A 13 -21.33 -22.46 20.50
CA TYR A 13 -20.86 -21.27 21.19
C TYR A 13 -22.09 -20.43 21.52
N ASP A 14 -22.36 -20.20 22.81
CA ASP A 14 -23.44 -19.31 23.20
C ASP A 14 -23.06 -17.89 22.79
N ILE A 15 -23.75 -17.35 21.78
CA ILE A 15 -23.56 -15.98 21.30
C ILE A 15 -23.73 -14.96 22.43
N LYS A 16 -24.42 -15.30 23.53
CA LYS A 16 -24.56 -14.44 24.72
C LYS A 16 -23.29 -14.34 25.56
N ASP A 17 -22.35 -15.28 25.41
CA ASP A 17 -21.02 -15.22 26.02
C ASP A 17 -20.00 -14.48 25.12
N SER A 18 -20.48 -13.89 24.02
CA SER A 18 -19.67 -13.09 23.12
C SER A 18 -19.31 -11.76 23.81
N ASN A 19 -18.03 -11.58 24.12
CA ASN A 19 -17.48 -10.35 24.74
C ASN A 19 -17.47 -9.13 23.80
N VAL A 20 -18.39 -9.06 22.84
CA VAL A 20 -18.52 -7.96 21.86
C VAL A 20 -18.74 -6.61 22.55
N GLU A 21 -19.36 -6.61 23.73
CA GLU A 21 -19.57 -5.40 24.55
C GLU A 21 -18.27 -4.77 25.08
N LEU A 22 -17.16 -5.51 25.09
CA LEU A 22 -15.87 -5.06 25.63
C LEU A 22 -14.91 -4.59 24.54
N ILE A 23 -15.28 -4.64 23.26
CA ILE A 23 -14.44 -4.16 22.14
C ILE A 23 -14.15 -2.67 22.33
N GLY A 24 -12.86 -2.31 22.39
CA GLY A 24 -12.38 -0.95 22.69
C GLY A 24 -12.12 -0.67 24.17
N SER A 25 -12.53 -1.55 25.10
CA SER A 25 -12.22 -1.36 26.52
C SER A 25 -10.74 -1.59 26.84
N ASP A 26 -10.27 -1.08 27.99
CA ASP A 26 -8.94 -1.38 28.54
C ASP A 26 -8.65 -2.90 28.62
N LEU A 27 -9.69 -3.70 28.86
CA LEU A 27 -9.57 -5.15 28.90
C LEU A 27 -9.31 -5.73 27.51
N ASP A 28 -10.00 -5.24 26.48
CA ASP A 28 -9.79 -5.64 25.09
C ASP A 28 -8.41 -5.22 24.59
N HIS A 29 -7.98 -3.99 24.89
CA HIS A 29 -6.60 -3.53 24.65
C HIS A 29 -5.58 -4.47 25.30
N ARG A 30 -5.75 -4.81 26.58
CA ARG A 30 -4.84 -5.74 27.28
C ARG A 30 -4.83 -7.14 26.67
N VAL A 31 -5.99 -7.66 26.24
CA VAL A 31 -6.08 -8.97 25.59
C VAL A 31 -5.38 -8.95 24.22
N LYS A 32 -5.62 -7.91 23.43
CA LYS A 32 -4.95 -7.70 22.14
C LYS A 32 -3.44 -7.55 22.32
N TYR A 33 -2.98 -6.79 23.31
CA TYR A 33 -1.57 -6.66 23.63
C TYR A 33 -0.95 -8.02 23.99
N ASN A 34 -1.62 -8.82 24.81
CA ASN A 34 -1.13 -10.15 25.16
C ASN A 34 -1.05 -11.08 23.95
N SER A 35 -2.02 -11.02 23.02
CA SER A 35 -1.94 -11.72 21.72
C SER A 35 -0.73 -11.24 20.93
N ALA A 36 -0.58 -9.92 20.78
CA ALA A 36 0.51 -9.31 20.05
C ALA A 36 1.89 -9.65 20.65
N ALA A 37 2.00 -9.74 21.96
CA ALA A 37 3.22 -10.12 22.67
C ALA A 37 3.61 -11.60 22.45
N THR A 38 2.68 -12.44 22.02
CA THR A 38 2.96 -13.83 21.66
C THR A 38 3.31 -14.02 20.19
N GLU A 39 3.02 -13.04 19.33
CA GLU A 39 3.33 -13.09 17.90
C GLU A 39 4.85 -12.95 17.68
N PRO A 40 5.53 -13.98 17.15
CA PRO A 40 6.98 -13.96 16.95
C PRO A 40 7.46 -12.83 16.02
N ALA A 41 6.61 -12.39 15.08
CA ALA A 41 6.94 -11.29 14.19
C ALA A 41 7.21 -9.98 14.95
N TRP A 42 6.44 -9.73 16.03
CA TRP A 42 6.56 -8.53 16.86
C TRP A 42 7.56 -8.73 18.01
N ASN A 43 7.44 -9.85 18.72
CA ASN A 43 8.23 -10.13 19.91
C ASN A 43 9.62 -10.73 19.61
N ASN A 44 10.37 -10.05 18.75
CA ASN A 44 11.74 -10.42 18.37
C ASN A 44 12.82 -9.63 19.13
N GLY A 45 12.41 -8.78 20.09
CA GLY A 45 13.29 -7.95 20.90
C GLY A 45 13.80 -6.67 20.23
N GLN A 46 13.40 -6.37 18.99
CA GLN A 46 13.81 -5.18 18.23
C GLN A 46 12.66 -4.18 18.03
N ILE A 47 11.45 -4.69 17.77
CA ILE A 47 10.27 -3.87 17.51
C ILE A 47 9.96 -2.98 18.72
N GLY A 48 9.75 -1.68 18.48
CA GLY A 48 9.49 -0.68 19.53
C GLY A 48 10.73 -0.26 20.34
N ARG A 49 11.91 -0.81 20.06
CA ARG A 49 13.16 -0.50 20.81
C ARG A 49 14.24 0.16 19.97
N GLU A 50 14.29 -0.19 18.69
CA GLU A 50 15.29 0.34 17.76
C GLU A 50 14.62 1.09 16.61
N ALA A 51 15.35 2.02 16.01
CA ALA A 51 14.94 2.62 14.74
C ALA A 51 15.30 1.66 13.59
N GLY A 52 14.42 1.54 12.60
CA GLY A 52 14.61 0.58 11.51
C GLY A 52 13.41 0.45 10.59
N LEU A 53 13.56 -0.43 9.60
CA LEU A 53 12.53 -0.82 8.65
C LEU A 53 12.35 -2.33 8.72
N TRP A 54 11.13 -2.76 8.99
CA TRP A 54 10.74 -4.18 9.00
C TRP A 54 9.59 -4.38 8.04
N ILE A 55 9.62 -5.49 7.33
CA ILE A 55 8.66 -5.83 6.28
C ILE A 55 8.25 -7.27 6.54
N TRP A 56 6.95 -7.52 6.47
CA TRP A 56 6.38 -8.85 6.56
C TRP A 56 5.40 -9.05 5.41
N ARG A 57 5.36 -10.28 4.90
CA ARG A 57 4.36 -10.74 3.95
C ARG A 57 3.30 -11.52 4.69
N ILE A 58 2.04 -11.36 4.27
CA ILE A 58 0.96 -12.21 4.76
C ILE A 58 0.93 -13.50 3.96
N GLU A 59 1.00 -14.63 4.65
CA GLU A 59 0.93 -15.96 4.04
C GLU A 59 0.00 -16.83 4.87
N ASN A 60 -1.13 -17.27 4.30
CA ASN A 60 -2.09 -18.16 4.99
C ASN A 60 -2.49 -17.69 6.41
N PHE A 61 -2.85 -16.40 6.57
CA PHE A 61 -3.16 -15.74 7.85
C PHE A 61 -1.96 -15.49 8.81
N GLU A 62 -0.74 -15.86 8.42
CA GLU A 62 0.46 -15.66 9.22
C GLU A 62 1.28 -14.44 8.76
N VAL A 63 2.06 -13.89 9.69
CA VAL A 63 2.93 -12.73 9.46
C VAL A 63 4.37 -13.23 9.24
N VAL A 64 4.76 -13.39 7.99
CA VAL A 64 6.06 -13.97 7.62
C VAL A 64 7.09 -12.87 7.37
N PRO A 65 8.26 -12.87 8.06
CA PRO A 65 9.31 -11.88 7.84
C PRO A 65 9.80 -11.85 6.38
N TRP A 66 9.79 -10.68 5.78
CA TRP A 66 10.26 -10.48 4.42
C TRP A 66 11.79 -10.30 4.40
N PRO A 67 12.53 -11.00 3.52
CA PRO A 67 13.99 -10.90 3.47
C PRO A 67 14.47 -9.46 3.24
N LYS A 68 15.43 -8.99 4.05
CA LYS A 68 16.01 -7.64 3.92
C LYS A 68 16.63 -7.38 2.55
N SER A 69 17.14 -8.41 1.88
CA SER A 69 17.67 -8.32 0.50
C SER A 69 16.59 -8.01 -0.54
N ARG A 70 15.32 -8.29 -0.23
CA ARG A 70 14.14 -8.06 -1.07
C ARG A 70 13.33 -6.84 -0.63
N ALA A 71 13.90 -5.99 0.23
CA ALA A 71 13.23 -4.77 0.67
C ALA A 71 12.89 -3.88 -0.53
N GLY A 72 11.61 -3.52 -0.67
CA GLY A 72 11.09 -2.78 -1.82
C GLY A 72 10.56 -3.68 -2.95
N GLU A 73 10.65 -5.00 -2.85
CA GLU A 73 9.96 -5.94 -3.74
C GLU A 73 8.61 -6.33 -3.15
N PHE A 74 7.55 -6.24 -3.97
CA PHE A 74 6.19 -6.61 -3.64
C PHE A 74 5.56 -7.42 -4.77
N TYR A 75 4.65 -8.33 -4.42
CA TYR A 75 3.85 -9.10 -5.37
C TYR A 75 2.43 -8.56 -5.44
N ASP A 76 1.90 -8.44 -6.65
CA ASP A 76 0.57 -7.85 -6.87
C ASP A 76 -0.60 -8.70 -6.34
N GLY A 77 -0.37 -9.99 -6.10
CA GLY A 77 -1.31 -10.93 -5.51
C GLY A 77 -1.23 -11.06 -3.99
N ASP A 78 -0.33 -10.34 -3.31
CA ASP A 78 -0.07 -10.51 -1.88
C ASP A 78 -0.43 -9.23 -1.07
N SER A 79 -0.51 -9.37 0.25
CA SER A 79 -0.54 -8.24 1.20
C SER A 79 0.71 -8.20 2.08
N TYR A 80 1.13 -7.00 2.48
CA TYR A 80 2.34 -6.79 3.30
C TYR A 80 2.08 -5.83 4.45
N ILE A 81 2.87 -5.97 5.52
CA ILE A 81 2.97 -5.00 6.61
C ILE A 81 4.39 -4.44 6.60
N VAL A 82 4.54 -3.12 6.65
CA VAL A 82 5.82 -2.42 6.69
C VAL A 82 5.81 -1.51 7.92
N LEU A 83 6.71 -1.76 8.87
CA LEU A 83 6.94 -0.88 10.01
C LEU A 83 8.19 -0.04 9.76
N HIS A 84 8.03 1.27 9.81
CA HIS A 84 9.14 2.21 9.87
C HIS A 84 9.18 2.86 11.26
N SER A 85 10.26 2.60 12.01
CA SER A 85 10.51 3.25 13.30
C SER A 85 11.68 4.22 13.18
N TYR A 86 11.50 5.45 13.65
CA TYR A 86 12.48 6.53 13.52
C TYR A 86 12.63 7.29 14.83
N LYS A 87 13.80 7.89 15.05
CA LYS A 87 14.05 8.69 16.26
C LYS A 87 13.30 10.02 16.21
N VAL A 88 12.64 10.36 17.31
CA VAL A 88 11.97 11.64 17.55
C VAL A 88 12.63 12.27 18.78
N GLY A 89 13.57 13.18 18.55
CA GLY A 89 14.46 13.68 19.61
C GLY A 89 15.48 12.61 20.05
N ASP A 90 15.93 12.69 21.31
CA ASP A 90 17.04 11.86 21.78
C ASP A 90 16.62 10.44 22.19
N ASP A 91 15.46 10.30 22.86
CA ASP A 91 15.07 9.04 23.52
C ASP A 91 13.73 8.43 23.05
N LYS A 92 12.99 9.09 22.16
CA LYS A 92 11.68 8.60 21.69
C LYS A 92 11.75 8.04 20.29
N LEU A 93 10.90 7.05 20.02
CA LEU A 93 10.66 6.53 18.67
C LEU A 93 9.27 6.97 18.20
N GLY A 94 9.21 7.40 16.94
CA GLY A 94 7.98 7.48 16.17
C GLY A 94 7.83 6.22 15.32
N HIS A 95 6.59 5.81 15.10
CA HIS A 95 6.27 4.57 14.39
C HIS A 95 5.22 4.86 13.31
N ASP A 96 5.51 4.44 12.07
CA ASP A 96 4.56 4.42 10.97
C ASP A 96 4.40 2.96 10.51
N ILE A 97 3.17 2.43 10.57
CA ILE A 97 2.82 1.10 10.07
C ILE A 97 2.04 1.25 8.78
N PHE A 98 2.57 0.72 7.69
CA PHE A 98 1.93 0.69 6.39
C PHE A 98 1.47 -0.74 6.10
N PHE A 99 0.18 -0.93 5.83
CA PHE A 99 -0.29 -2.18 5.25
C PHE A 99 -0.58 -1.98 3.77
N TRP A 100 0.20 -2.68 2.96
CA TRP A 100 0.16 -2.60 1.51
C TRP A 100 -0.72 -3.71 0.95
N LEU A 101 -1.64 -3.33 0.06
CA LEU A 101 -2.59 -4.22 -0.58
C LEU A 101 -2.26 -4.32 -2.07
N GLY A 102 -1.89 -5.52 -2.50
CA GLY A 102 -1.72 -5.84 -3.90
C GLY A 102 -3.02 -5.70 -4.68
N SER A 103 -2.92 -5.31 -5.95
CA SER A 103 -4.08 -5.14 -6.82
C SER A 103 -4.91 -6.41 -7.05
N LYS A 104 -4.31 -7.58 -6.79
CA LYS A 104 -4.90 -8.92 -6.90
C LYS A 104 -4.88 -9.68 -5.56
N THR A 105 -4.57 -9.03 -4.44
CA THR A 105 -4.57 -9.68 -3.12
C THR A 105 -5.96 -10.21 -2.77
N THR A 106 -6.00 -11.34 -2.06
CA THR A 106 -7.26 -11.95 -1.67
C THR A 106 -7.84 -11.33 -0.40
N GLN A 107 -9.12 -11.56 -0.15
CA GLN A 107 -9.84 -10.93 0.96
C GLN A 107 -9.29 -11.34 2.34
N ASP A 108 -8.85 -12.60 2.49
CA ASP A 108 -8.18 -13.12 3.67
C ASP A 108 -6.90 -12.36 3.95
N GLU A 109 -6.05 -12.19 2.94
CA GLU A 109 -4.77 -11.53 3.08
C GLU A 109 -4.94 -10.06 3.43
N ALA A 110 -5.81 -9.35 2.71
CA ALA A 110 -6.11 -7.95 2.98
C ALA A 110 -6.72 -7.76 4.39
N GLY A 111 -7.63 -8.65 4.79
CA GLY A 111 -8.24 -8.65 6.11
C GLY A 111 -7.22 -8.93 7.22
N THR A 112 -6.32 -9.90 6.99
CA THR A 112 -5.24 -10.26 7.91
C THR A 112 -4.26 -9.11 8.05
N ALA A 113 -3.84 -8.47 6.95
CA ALA A 113 -2.92 -7.33 6.99
C ALA A 113 -3.50 -6.17 7.80
N ALA A 114 -4.79 -5.86 7.61
CA ALA A 114 -5.48 -4.84 8.39
C ALA A 114 -5.58 -5.20 9.88
N TYR A 115 -5.97 -6.44 10.20
CA TYR A 115 -6.08 -6.92 11.57
C TYR A 115 -4.73 -6.93 12.29
N LYS A 116 -3.70 -7.49 11.65
CA LYS A 116 -2.33 -7.58 12.19
C LYS A 116 -1.66 -6.21 12.31
N THR A 117 -2.05 -5.23 11.51
CA THR A 117 -1.63 -3.82 11.71
C THR A 117 -2.16 -3.24 13.02
N VAL A 118 -3.41 -3.52 13.37
CA VAL A 118 -3.98 -3.09 14.66
C VAL A 118 -3.30 -3.84 15.81
N GLU A 119 -3.04 -5.13 15.65
CA GLU A 119 -2.29 -5.93 16.63
C GLU A 119 -0.87 -5.38 16.85
N LEU A 120 -0.16 -4.99 15.79
CA LEU A 120 1.16 -4.37 15.88
C LEU A 120 1.12 -2.98 16.53
N ASP A 121 0.12 -2.15 16.21
CA ASP A 121 -0.05 -0.85 16.86
C ASP A 121 -0.30 -1.03 18.37
N GLU A 122 -1.10 -2.03 18.75
CA GLU A 122 -1.31 -2.38 20.16
C GLU A 122 0.00 -2.81 20.84
N PHE A 123 0.82 -3.63 20.18
CA PHE A 123 2.16 -3.99 20.66
C PHE A 123 3.05 -2.76 20.90
N LEU A 124 2.87 -1.72 20.08
CA LEU A 124 3.53 -0.41 20.19
C LEU A 124 2.76 0.57 21.09
N HIS A 125 1.83 0.09 21.90
CA HIS A 125 1.03 0.87 22.85
C HIS A 125 0.17 1.97 22.21
N GLY A 126 -0.32 1.74 20.99
CA GLY A 126 -1.17 2.68 20.25
C GLY A 126 -0.44 3.93 19.75
N ALA A 127 0.89 3.90 19.75
CA ALA A 127 1.73 5.04 19.37
C ALA A 127 1.99 5.15 17.86
N ALA A 128 1.56 4.18 17.05
CA ALA A 128 1.89 4.14 15.63
C ALA A 128 0.83 4.83 14.77
N THR A 129 1.30 5.57 13.76
CA THR A 129 0.43 6.03 12.67
C THR A 129 0.19 4.85 11.73
N GLN A 130 -1.07 4.56 11.43
CA GLN A 130 -1.45 3.45 10.56
C GLN A 130 -1.78 3.97 9.16
N HIS A 131 -1.22 3.37 8.12
CA HIS A 131 -1.38 3.79 6.73
C HIS A 131 -1.92 2.62 5.89
N ARG A 132 -3.06 2.84 5.23
CA ARG A 132 -3.58 1.95 4.19
C ARG A 132 -2.94 2.32 2.85
N GLU A 133 -2.15 1.43 2.30
CA GLU A 133 -1.47 1.61 1.02
C GLU A 133 -2.04 0.67 -0.04
N VAL A 134 -2.43 1.20 -1.19
CA VAL A 134 -2.90 0.41 -2.33
C VAL A 134 -1.87 0.46 -3.46
N GLN A 135 -1.63 -0.67 -4.11
CA GLN A 135 -0.64 -0.81 -5.16
C GLN A 135 -0.70 0.28 -6.25
N GLN A 136 -1.90 0.65 -6.67
CA GLN A 136 -2.13 1.57 -7.77
C GLN A 136 -1.89 3.03 -7.39
N GLN A 137 -1.90 3.37 -6.09
CA GLN A 137 -1.74 4.74 -5.60
C GLN A 137 -1.06 4.76 -4.23
N PRO A 138 0.21 4.33 -4.13
CA PRO A 138 0.94 4.35 -2.88
C PRO A 138 1.22 5.79 -2.44
N SER A 139 1.21 6.04 -1.14
CA SER A 139 1.54 7.35 -0.58
C SER A 139 3.00 7.73 -0.80
N GLU A 140 3.29 9.03 -0.87
CA GLU A 140 4.67 9.53 -0.96
C GLU A 140 5.54 9.07 0.22
N ASP A 141 4.95 8.93 1.42
CA ASP A 141 5.69 8.50 2.61
C ASP A 141 6.12 7.05 2.47
N PHE A 142 5.21 6.16 2.05
CA PHE A 142 5.52 4.76 1.77
C PHE A 142 6.61 4.62 0.70
N VAL A 143 6.48 5.36 -0.39
CA VAL A 143 7.47 5.30 -1.48
C VAL A 143 8.85 5.76 -1.01
N SER A 144 8.90 6.79 -0.16
CA SER A 144 10.16 7.36 0.32
C SER A 144 11.02 6.39 1.16
N LEU A 145 10.40 5.34 1.71
CA LEU A 145 11.07 4.28 2.46
C LEU A 145 12.03 3.47 1.56
N PHE A 146 11.74 3.39 0.26
CA PHE A 146 12.46 2.53 -0.67
C PHE A 146 13.21 3.36 -1.72
N ARG A 147 14.45 2.96 -2.01
CA ARG A 147 15.19 3.54 -3.16
C ARG A 147 14.62 3.07 -4.49
N ARG A 148 14.13 1.84 -4.53
CA ARG A 148 13.51 1.17 -5.67
C ARG A 148 12.32 0.39 -5.17
N ILE A 149 11.18 0.56 -5.83
CA ILE A 149 10.02 -0.32 -5.66
C ILE A 149 9.93 -1.22 -6.87
N THR A 150 9.89 -2.53 -6.64
CA THR A 150 9.69 -3.55 -7.67
C THR A 150 8.36 -4.23 -7.41
N ILE A 151 7.43 -4.16 -8.35
CA ILE A 151 6.12 -4.81 -8.27
C ILE A 151 6.11 -5.95 -9.29
N ARG A 152 5.93 -7.17 -8.81
CA ARG A 152 5.97 -8.41 -9.60
C ARG A 152 4.57 -9.01 -9.70
N SER A 153 4.28 -9.70 -10.79
CA SER A 153 3.03 -10.44 -10.91
C SER A 153 3.11 -11.76 -10.15
N GLY A 154 2.01 -12.17 -9.51
CA GLY A 154 1.91 -13.43 -8.77
C GLY A 154 1.76 -13.19 -7.27
N GLY A 155 1.99 -14.23 -6.48
CA GLY A 155 1.78 -14.20 -5.04
C GLY A 155 1.75 -15.59 -4.42
N VAL A 156 1.46 -15.67 -3.13
CA VAL A 156 1.14 -16.90 -2.42
C VAL A 156 -0.30 -17.31 -2.75
N ALA A 157 -0.58 -18.61 -2.65
CA ALA A 157 -1.96 -19.07 -2.74
C ALA A 157 -2.77 -18.56 -1.54
N SER A 158 -4.03 -18.21 -1.79
CA SER A 158 -4.96 -17.81 -0.72
C SER A 158 -5.10 -18.90 0.34
N GLY A 159 -5.19 -18.49 1.60
CA GLY A 159 -5.45 -19.39 2.72
C GLY A 159 -6.89 -19.93 2.75
N PHE A 160 -7.79 -19.44 1.90
CA PHE A 160 -9.18 -19.89 1.84
C PHE A 160 -9.40 -21.16 0.99
N ASN A 161 -8.55 -21.45 -0.01
CA ASN A 161 -8.73 -22.62 -0.90
C ASN A 161 -7.38 -23.17 -1.41
N HIS A 162 -7.20 -24.49 -1.34
CA HIS A 162 -6.06 -25.19 -1.93
C HIS A 162 -6.28 -25.37 -3.44
N VAL A 163 -5.39 -24.82 -4.28
CA VAL A 163 -5.38 -25.04 -5.74
C VAL A 163 -4.09 -25.77 -6.09
N GLU A 164 -4.20 -26.86 -6.86
CA GLU A 164 -3.06 -27.67 -7.31
C GLU A 164 -2.07 -26.82 -8.14
N GLU A 165 -0.77 -26.90 -7.82
CA GLU A 165 0.30 -26.16 -8.51
C GLU A 165 0.38 -26.57 -9.99
N GLU A 166 -0.01 -25.68 -10.92
CA GLU A 166 0.29 -25.87 -12.34
C GLU A 166 1.80 -25.72 -12.59
N ALA A 167 2.35 -26.63 -13.39
CA ALA A 167 3.76 -26.70 -13.79
C ALA A 167 4.32 -25.35 -14.28
N PRO A 168 5.64 -25.08 -14.08
CA PRO A 168 6.25 -23.80 -14.45
C PRO A 168 6.19 -23.62 -15.97
N LYS A 169 5.24 -22.81 -16.44
CA LYS A 169 5.24 -22.30 -17.82
C LYS A 169 6.53 -21.47 -18.02
N GLU A 170 7.10 -21.50 -19.21
CA GLU A 170 8.18 -20.57 -19.59
C GLU A 170 7.65 -19.13 -19.48
N VAL A 171 7.80 -18.51 -18.31
CA VAL A 171 7.24 -17.19 -18.03
C VAL A 171 8.09 -16.16 -18.74
N THR A 172 7.59 -15.64 -19.87
CA THR A 172 8.11 -14.41 -20.46
C THR A 172 7.73 -13.25 -19.54
N THR A 173 8.71 -12.57 -18.96
CA THR A 173 8.48 -11.43 -18.06
C THR A 173 8.84 -10.13 -18.75
N LEU A 174 7.94 -9.14 -18.69
CA LEU A 174 8.19 -7.79 -19.17
C LEU A 174 8.14 -6.81 -17.99
N LEU A 175 9.27 -6.14 -17.71
CA LEU A 175 9.36 -5.11 -16.69
C LEU A 175 9.38 -3.73 -17.33
N ARG A 176 8.52 -2.83 -16.85
CA ARG A 176 8.53 -1.42 -17.17
C ARG A 176 9.28 -0.66 -16.07
N VAL A 177 10.31 0.09 -16.45
CA VAL A 177 11.17 0.88 -15.56
C VAL A 177 10.90 2.35 -15.82
N PHE A 178 10.43 3.04 -14.79
CA PHE A 178 10.05 4.45 -14.90
C PHE A 178 10.29 5.22 -13.60
N LYS A 179 10.51 6.54 -13.73
CA LYS A 179 10.61 7.42 -12.55
C LYS A 179 9.29 7.54 -11.84
N HIS A 180 9.34 7.57 -10.51
CA HIS A 180 8.21 7.98 -9.69
C HIS A 180 7.95 9.51 -9.88
N PRO A 181 6.82 9.92 -10.48
CA PRO A 181 6.39 11.31 -10.51
C PRO A 181 6.07 11.79 -9.09
N GLY A 182 6.71 12.86 -8.61
CA GLY A 182 6.41 13.45 -7.29
C GLY A 182 7.16 12.85 -6.10
N ALA A 183 8.10 11.91 -6.30
CA ALA A 183 8.96 11.49 -5.20
C ALA A 183 9.87 12.66 -4.81
N GLY A 184 9.93 12.99 -3.51
CA GLY A 184 10.87 13.99 -2.99
C GLY A 184 12.35 13.63 -3.23
N ARG A 185 12.64 12.37 -3.59
CA ARG A 185 13.95 11.89 -4.02
C ARG A 185 14.03 11.78 -5.54
N ILE A 186 15.03 12.46 -6.11
CA ILE A 186 15.29 12.53 -7.56
C ILE A 186 15.60 11.14 -8.18
N ASP A 187 16.03 10.17 -7.36
CA ASP A 187 16.45 8.83 -7.78
C ASP A 187 15.42 7.71 -7.51
N SER A 188 14.21 8.04 -7.03
CA SER A 188 13.13 7.06 -6.79
C SER A 188 12.57 6.52 -8.12
N ILE A 189 12.72 5.21 -8.31
CA ILE A 189 12.34 4.50 -9.54
C ILE A 189 11.42 3.33 -9.20
N ILE A 190 10.44 3.12 -10.06
CA ILE A 190 9.53 1.98 -10.01
C ILE A 190 9.89 1.03 -11.14
N VAL A 191 9.96 -0.25 -10.78
CA VAL A 191 10.06 -1.38 -11.70
C VAL A 191 8.75 -2.14 -11.57
N TYR A 192 7.98 -2.21 -12.63
CA TYR A 192 6.65 -2.80 -12.60
C TYR A 192 6.53 -3.90 -13.65
N GLU A 193 6.14 -5.10 -13.24
CA GLU A 193 5.85 -6.19 -14.16
C GLU A 193 4.52 -5.95 -14.88
N VAL A 194 4.60 -5.80 -16.20
CA VAL A 194 3.47 -5.51 -17.08
C VAL A 194 3.20 -6.70 -18.00
N PRO A 195 1.99 -6.84 -18.57
CA PRO A 195 1.70 -7.90 -19.54
C PRO A 195 2.74 -7.90 -20.68
N PRO A 196 3.30 -9.06 -21.06
CA PRO A 196 4.32 -9.16 -22.11
C PRO A 196 3.69 -9.01 -23.51
N SER A 197 3.22 -7.79 -23.79
CA SER A 197 2.57 -7.37 -25.02
C SER A 197 3.11 -6.01 -25.46
N TRP A 198 3.14 -5.77 -26.78
CA TRP A 198 3.53 -4.49 -27.37
C TRP A 198 2.61 -3.34 -26.90
N GLN A 199 1.38 -3.65 -26.49
CA GLN A 199 0.41 -2.67 -25.94
C GLN A 199 0.85 -2.08 -24.60
N SER A 200 1.78 -2.72 -23.89
CA SER A 200 2.32 -2.24 -22.63
C SER A 200 3.43 -1.19 -22.81
N LEU A 201 3.94 -1.03 -24.04
CA LEU A 201 5.05 -0.13 -24.35
C LEU A 201 4.63 1.34 -24.30
N ASP A 202 5.57 2.18 -23.89
CA ASP A 202 5.42 3.63 -23.89
C ASP A 202 6.74 4.30 -24.27
N ASP A 203 6.68 5.29 -25.15
CA ASP A 203 7.85 6.00 -25.68
C ASP A 203 8.70 6.70 -24.60
N LYS A 204 8.16 6.91 -23.39
CA LYS A 204 8.80 7.66 -22.30
C LYS A 204 9.54 6.78 -21.29
N ASP A 205 9.41 5.46 -21.37
CA ASP A 205 9.93 4.56 -20.35
C ASP A 205 10.93 3.54 -20.92
N VAL A 206 11.58 2.78 -20.04
CA VAL A 206 12.50 1.69 -20.42
C VAL A 206 11.86 0.35 -20.08
N PHE A 207 12.01 -0.64 -20.95
CA PHE A 207 11.41 -1.96 -20.79
C PHE A 207 12.48 -3.05 -20.80
N VAL A 208 12.36 -4.01 -19.89
CA VAL A 208 13.25 -5.17 -19.77
C VAL A 208 12.43 -6.43 -19.99
N LEU A 209 12.71 -7.14 -21.08
CA LEU A 209 12.07 -8.40 -21.44
C LEU A 209 13.00 -9.56 -21.12
N ASP A 210 12.58 -10.42 -20.20
CA ASP A 210 13.25 -11.66 -19.84
C ASP A 210 12.55 -12.84 -20.53
N LYS A 211 13.30 -13.54 -21.39
CA LYS A 211 12.88 -14.77 -22.09
C LYS A 211 13.53 -16.03 -21.51
N GLY A 212 14.25 -15.91 -20.38
CA GLY A 212 14.95 -17.00 -19.71
C GLY A 212 16.38 -17.20 -20.21
N ASP A 213 16.58 -17.33 -21.52
CA ASP A 213 17.89 -17.52 -22.17
C ASP A 213 18.57 -16.21 -22.57
N LYS A 214 17.78 -15.16 -22.78
CA LYS A 214 18.23 -13.82 -23.18
C LYS A 214 17.37 -12.72 -22.56
N ILE A 215 18.02 -11.63 -22.19
CA ILE A 215 17.37 -10.40 -21.73
C ILE A 215 17.49 -9.33 -22.82
N TRP A 216 16.37 -8.70 -23.13
CA TRP A 216 16.31 -7.57 -24.04
C TRP A 216 15.93 -6.30 -23.28
N VAL A 217 16.64 -5.20 -23.52
CA VAL A 217 16.34 -3.88 -22.95
C VAL A 217 15.92 -2.96 -24.08
N TRP A 218 14.67 -2.50 -24.06
CA TRP A 218 14.15 -1.54 -25.01
C TRP A 218 14.08 -0.15 -24.38
N GLN A 219 14.73 0.83 -25.00
CA GLN A 219 14.75 2.22 -24.53
C GLN A 219 13.81 3.08 -25.39
N GLY A 220 12.72 3.56 -24.78
CA GLY A 220 11.80 4.48 -25.45
C GLY A 220 12.49 5.74 -25.94
N LYS A 221 12.02 6.30 -27.06
CA LYS A 221 12.66 7.44 -27.73
C LYS A 221 12.73 8.72 -26.89
N THR A 222 11.88 8.83 -25.86
CA THR A 222 11.82 9.96 -24.93
C THR A 222 12.13 9.61 -23.48
N CYS A 223 12.64 8.40 -23.21
CA CYS A 223 13.00 8.00 -21.85
C CYS A 223 14.19 8.77 -21.27
N SER A 224 14.19 8.94 -19.96
CA SER A 224 15.20 9.74 -19.27
C SER A 224 16.51 8.96 -19.04
N PRO A 225 17.67 9.64 -18.97
CA PRO A 225 18.95 8.99 -18.67
C PRO A 225 18.96 8.19 -17.36
N MET A 226 18.19 8.64 -16.36
CA MET A 226 18.07 7.95 -15.08
C MET A 226 17.33 6.61 -15.22
N GLU A 227 16.26 6.55 -16.03
CA GLU A 227 15.53 5.30 -16.28
C GLU A 227 16.44 4.29 -16.98
N LYS A 228 17.26 4.74 -17.93
CA LYS A 228 18.29 3.91 -18.57
C LYS A 228 19.30 3.36 -17.56
N ALA A 229 19.83 4.22 -16.69
CA ALA A 229 20.79 3.83 -15.66
C ALA A 229 20.19 2.83 -14.67
N LYS A 230 18.92 3.01 -14.26
CA LYS A 230 18.24 2.06 -13.38
C LYS A 230 17.87 0.75 -14.07
N ALA A 231 17.45 0.78 -15.31
CA ALA A 231 17.22 -0.45 -16.07
C ALA A 231 18.51 -1.28 -16.16
N ALA A 232 19.67 -0.64 -16.36
CA ALA A 232 20.96 -1.34 -16.32
C ALA A 232 21.25 -1.97 -14.95
N GLN A 233 20.90 -1.30 -13.85
CA GLN A 233 21.00 -1.88 -12.50
C GLN A 233 20.08 -3.09 -12.31
N VAL A 234 18.82 -3.00 -12.76
CA VAL A 234 17.85 -4.11 -12.73
C VAL A 234 18.37 -5.31 -13.50
N VAL A 235 18.89 -5.10 -14.71
CA VAL A 235 19.46 -6.18 -15.54
C VAL A 235 20.71 -6.79 -14.92
N ASN A 236 21.58 -5.97 -14.32
CA ASN A 236 22.74 -6.47 -13.59
C ASN A 236 22.29 -7.38 -12.44
N ASP A 237 21.32 -6.96 -11.62
CA ASP A 237 20.79 -7.76 -10.52
C ASP A 237 20.19 -9.09 -11.00
N MET A 238 19.52 -9.09 -12.16
CA MET A 238 18.95 -10.31 -12.78
C MET A 238 20.01 -11.28 -13.33
N THR A 239 21.15 -10.77 -13.79
CA THR A 239 22.24 -11.57 -14.39
C THR A 239 23.33 -11.97 -13.40
N LEU A 240 23.35 -11.43 -12.18
CA LEU A 240 24.30 -11.84 -11.13
C LEU A 240 24.28 -13.35 -10.86
N ALA A 241 23.10 -13.98 -10.96
CA ALA A 241 22.91 -15.42 -10.73
C ALA A 241 23.01 -16.28 -12.00
N LYS A 242 23.05 -15.68 -13.19
CA LYS A 242 22.96 -16.39 -14.48
C LYS A 242 23.76 -15.65 -15.56
N HIS A 243 24.66 -16.34 -16.26
CA HIS A 243 25.30 -15.80 -17.47
C HIS A 243 24.30 -15.76 -18.64
N VAL A 244 23.45 -14.73 -18.65
CA VAL A 244 22.42 -14.50 -19.67
C VAL A 244 22.89 -13.41 -20.62
N ASP A 245 22.69 -13.61 -21.92
CA ASP A 245 22.98 -12.60 -22.94
C ASP A 245 22.06 -11.38 -22.77
N VAL A 246 22.61 -10.18 -22.90
CA VAL A 246 21.87 -8.92 -22.73
C VAL A 246 22.01 -8.08 -23.99
N GLU A 247 20.89 -7.74 -24.63
CA GLU A 247 20.87 -6.86 -25.80
C GLU A 247 20.09 -5.59 -25.48
N VAL A 248 20.72 -4.43 -25.67
CA VAL A 248 20.12 -3.11 -25.46
C VAL A 248 19.78 -2.49 -26.82
N LEU A 249 18.52 -2.09 -26.99
CA LEU A 249 17.97 -1.56 -28.24
C LEU A 249 17.33 -0.20 -28.00
N SER A 250 17.70 0.80 -28.80
CA SER A 250 16.97 2.07 -28.84
C SER A 250 15.75 1.96 -29.76
N GLN A 251 14.60 2.51 -29.37
CA GLN A 251 13.41 2.59 -30.24
C GLN A 251 13.70 3.19 -31.63
N LEU A 252 14.69 4.10 -31.73
CA LEU A 252 15.05 4.77 -32.98
C LEU A 252 15.86 3.87 -33.93
N GLU A 253 16.33 2.71 -33.47
CA GLU A 253 17.07 1.75 -34.28
C GLU A 253 16.09 0.81 -35.00
N SER A 254 16.31 0.56 -36.30
CA SER A 254 15.50 -0.40 -37.07
C SER A 254 15.50 -1.81 -36.47
N ARG A 255 16.59 -2.18 -35.77
CA ARG A 255 16.73 -3.48 -35.10
C ARG A 255 15.77 -3.63 -33.91
N SER A 256 15.27 -2.54 -33.34
CA SER A 256 14.29 -2.59 -32.24
C SER A 256 12.98 -3.29 -32.60
N LYS A 257 12.70 -3.53 -33.90
CA LYS A 257 11.59 -4.37 -34.39
C LYS A 257 11.56 -5.75 -33.76
N ILE A 258 12.72 -6.34 -33.51
CA ILE A 258 12.79 -7.65 -32.85
C ILE A 258 12.12 -7.65 -31.48
N PHE A 259 12.28 -6.58 -30.70
CA PHE A 259 11.68 -6.47 -29.37
C PHE A 259 10.16 -6.41 -29.44
N VAL A 260 9.62 -5.60 -30.37
CA VAL A 260 8.17 -5.47 -30.56
C VAL A 260 7.57 -6.75 -31.14
N ASP A 261 8.28 -7.45 -32.03
CA ASP A 261 7.86 -8.75 -32.57
C ASP A 261 7.78 -9.83 -31.50
N LEU A 262 8.76 -9.87 -30.58
CA LEU A 262 8.78 -10.78 -29.44
C LEU A 262 7.59 -10.58 -28.48
N LEU A 263 6.99 -9.38 -28.51
CA LEU A 263 5.80 -9.00 -27.75
C LEU A 263 4.51 -9.07 -28.58
N GLY A 264 4.55 -9.71 -29.76
CA GLY A 264 3.37 -9.93 -30.61
C GLY A 264 3.00 -8.78 -31.56
N GLY A 265 3.84 -7.74 -31.69
CA GLY A 265 3.60 -6.57 -32.52
C GLY A 265 4.14 -6.67 -33.96
N LYS A 266 4.02 -7.85 -34.61
CA LYS A 266 4.61 -8.10 -35.94
C LYS A 266 4.13 -7.12 -37.02
N GLU A 267 2.87 -6.73 -36.97
CA GLU A 267 2.23 -5.84 -37.95
C GLU A 267 2.13 -4.39 -37.46
N VAL A 268 2.71 -4.07 -36.30
CA VAL A 268 2.61 -2.75 -35.67
C VAL A 268 3.77 -1.86 -36.12
N ASP A 269 3.43 -0.62 -36.47
CA ASP A 269 4.40 0.43 -36.72
C ASP A 269 5.07 0.88 -35.40
N GLN A 270 6.39 1.06 -35.42
CA GLN A 270 7.19 1.33 -34.22
C GLN A 270 7.37 2.81 -33.91
N LEU A 271 6.75 3.69 -34.70
CA LEU A 271 6.92 5.14 -34.57
C LEU A 271 6.54 5.64 -33.18
N SER A 272 5.49 5.11 -32.56
CA SER A 272 5.02 5.56 -31.26
C SER A 272 4.22 4.50 -30.51
N PHE A 273 4.47 4.40 -29.21
CA PHE A 273 3.72 3.59 -28.27
C PHE A 273 3.26 4.47 -27.10
N GLN A 274 2.03 4.24 -26.64
CA GLN A 274 1.44 4.95 -25.52
C GLN A 274 0.69 3.96 -24.64
N ALA A 275 1.15 3.81 -23.41
CA ALA A 275 0.51 2.96 -22.41
C ALA A 275 0.50 3.69 -21.06
N PRO A 276 -0.66 3.84 -20.41
CA PRO A 276 -0.71 4.47 -19.09
C PRO A 276 0.16 3.70 -18.10
N ARG A 277 0.80 4.42 -17.17
CA ARG A 277 1.55 3.77 -16.09
C ARG A 277 0.55 3.08 -15.15
N PRO A 278 0.88 1.89 -14.62
CA PRO A 278 -0.03 1.11 -13.78
C PRO A 278 -0.14 1.64 -12.34
N VAL A 279 0.68 2.64 -12.00
CA VAL A 279 0.65 3.36 -10.74
C VAL A 279 0.36 4.82 -11.04
N SER A 280 -0.69 5.34 -10.41
CA SER A 280 -1.00 6.76 -10.33
C SER A 280 -0.47 7.31 -9.02
N PHE A 281 -0.21 8.61 -8.97
CA PHE A 281 0.27 9.28 -7.77
C PHE A 281 -0.71 10.36 -7.44
N SER A 282 -1.17 10.39 -6.18
CA SER A 282 -2.16 11.34 -5.73
C SER A 282 -1.62 12.76 -5.77
N GLN A 283 -1.78 13.42 -6.91
CA GLN A 283 -1.72 14.87 -6.98
C GLN A 283 -2.96 15.43 -6.28
N ARG A 284 -2.89 16.68 -5.79
CA ARG A 284 -4.08 17.33 -5.26
C ARG A 284 -5.18 17.27 -6.33
N SER A 285 -6.27 16.58 -6.00
CA SER A 285 -7.43 16.44 -6.86
C SER A 285 -7.89 17.83 -7.33
N HIS A 286 -8.20 17.97 -8.61
CA HIS A 286 -8.85 19.16 -9.13
C HIS A 286 -10.37 18.97 -9.11
N ASP A 287 -11.12 20.04 -8.88
CA ASP A 287 -12.58 20.01 -9.01
C ASP A 287 -13.00 19.99 -10.49
N ALA A 288 -14.31 19.91 -10.75
CA ALA A 288 -14.88 19.88 -12.10
C ALA A 288 -14.53 21.12 -12.95
N SER A 289 -14.02 22.19 -12.34
CA SER A 289 -13.56 23.42 -13.01
C SER A 289 -12.06 23.44 -13.28
N GLY A 290 -11.31 22.41 -12.85
CA GLY A 290 -9.86 22.35 -12.94
C GLY A 290 -9.13 23.11 -11.82
N ALA A 291 -9.83 23.63 -10.81
CA ALA A 291 -9.22 24.28 -9.66
C ALA A 291 -8.81 23.24 -8.61
N LEU A 292 -7.79 23.53 -7.79
CA LEU A 292 -7.40 22.64 -6.71
C LEU A 292 -8.56 22.45 -5.74
N ARG A 293 -8.94 21.20 -5.49
CA ARG A 293 -10.02 20.88 -4.55
C ARG A 293 -9.68 21.42 -3.17
N PRO A 294 -10.61 22.15 -2.51
CA PRO A 294 -10.38 22.63 -1.16
C PRO A 294 -10.30 21.47 -0.19
N SER A 295 -9.38 21.56 0.77
CA SER A 295 -9.28 20.57 1.84
C SER A 295 -10.49 20.66 2.77
N LYS A 296 -11.03 19.53 3.22
CA LYS A 296 -12.22 19.49 4.08
C LYS A 296 -11.92 18.80 5.40
N LEU A 297 -12.32 19.41 6.50
CA LEU A 297 -12.22 18.84 7.85
C LEU A 297 -13.61 18.50 8.36
N PHE A 298 -13.80 17.25 8.78
CA PHE A 298 -15.03 16.77 9.39
C PHE A 298 -14.75 16.30 10.83
N ARG A 299 -15.74 16.45 11.72
CA ARG A 299 -15.72 15.94 13.09
C ARG A 299 -16.75 14.83 13.22
N LEU A 300 -16.30 13.68 13.72
CA LEU A 300 -17.11 12.57 14.18
C LEU A 300 -17.23 12.69 15.71
N SER A 301 -18.44 13.00 16.18
CA SER A 301 -18.74 13.23 17.59
C SER A 301 -20.02 12.53 18.01
N ASP A 302 -20.02 11.82 19.14
CA ASP A 302 -21.21 11.23 19.75
C ASP A 302 -21.72 11.98 21.00
N ALA A 303 -21.13 13.15 21.32
CA ALA A 303 -21.48 13.96 22.48
C ALA A 303 -22.97 14.33 22.61
N SER A 304 -23.71 14.34 21.49
CA SER A 304 -25.18 14.55 21.46
C SER A 304 -26.00 13.31 21.86
N GLY A 305 -25.36 12.19 22.21
CA GLY A 305 -25.99 10.89 22.47
C GLY A 305 -26.18 10.00 21.23
N THR A 306 -25.88 10.52 20.04
CA THR A 306 -25.87 9.78 18.77
C THR A 306 -24.68 10.23 17.93
N PRO A 307 -23.97 9.31 17.23
CA PRO A 307 -22.85 9.69 16.37
C PRO A 307 -23.27 10.66 15.26
N SER A 308 -22.56 11.77 15.16
CA SER A 308 -22.76 12.81 14.16
C SER A 308 -21.48 13.03 13.37
N PHE A 309 -21.60 13.27 12.07
CA PHE A 309 -20.46 13.51 11.17
C PHE A 309 -20.67 14.85 10.47
N ASN A 310 -20.00 15.90 10.97
CA ASN A 310 -20.26 17.28 10.59
C ASN A 310 -19.04 17.92 9.94
N LEU A 311 -19.28 18.75 8.92
CA LEU A 311 -18.24 19.56 8.27
C LEU A 311 -17.82 20.71 9.20
N VAL A 312 -16.55 20.76 9.58
CA VAL A 312 -15.95 21.80 10.43
C VAL A 312 -15.30 22.89 9.58
N LYS A 313 -14.60 22.50 8.51
CA LYS A 313 -13.97 23.43 7.56
C LYS A 313 -14.14 22.96 6.12
N ASP A 314 -14.47 23.90 5.23
CA ASP A 314 -14.47 23.71 3.78
C ASP A 314 -13.45 24.68 3.16
N GLY A 315 -12.20 24.24 3.06
CA GLY A 315 -11.05 25.05 2.67
C GLY A 315 -10.34 25.75 3.83
N GLY A 316 -9.20 26.36 3.50
CA GLY A 316 -8.32 27.03 4.47
C GLY A 316 -7.42 26.07 5.28
N PRO A 317 -6.40 26.60 5.97
CA PRO A 317 -5.50 25.78 6.77
C PRO A 317 -6.21 25.22 8.00
N VAL A 318 -6.05 23.90 8.22
CA VAL A 318 -6.36 23.24 9.49
C VAL A 318 -5.23 23.50 10.46
N ARG A 319 -5.53 23.77 11.72
CA ARG A 319 -4.61 24.05 12.82
C ARG A 319 -4.81 23.02 13.91
N ARG A 320 -3.82 22.86 14.79
CA ARG A 320 -3.95 21.99 15.97
C ARG A 320 -5.14 22.36 16.86
N SER A 321 -5.51 23.65 16.91
CA SER A 321 -6.67 24.13 17.67
C SER A 321 -8.03 23.73 17.09
N ASP A 322 -8.09 23.24 15.84
CA ASP A 322 -9.34 22.75 15.24
C ASP A 322 -9.63 21.28 15.61
N LEU A 323 -8.66 20.60 16.22
CA LEU A 323 -8.73 19.19 16.58
C LEU A 323 -8.99 19.09 18.09
N ASP A 324 -10.24 18.74 18.43
CA ASP A 324 -10.67 18.53 19.82
C ASP A 324 -10.25 17.13 20.29
N GLY A 325 -9.46 17.05 21.36
CA GLY A 325 -8.97 15.79 21.92
C GLY A 325 -10.05 14.81 22.36
N ASN A 326 -11.32 15.22 22.43
CA ASN A 326 -12.44 14.37 22.79
C ASN A 326 -13.14 13.70 21.61
N ASP A 327 -12.65 13.86 20.37
CA ASP A 327 -13.37 13.38 19.18
C ASP A 327 -12.43 12.84 18.09
N VAL A 328 -13.02 12.28 17.04
CA VAL A 328 -12.31 11.83 15.84
C VAL A 328 -12.55 12.82 14.70
N PHE A 329 -11.49 13.14 13.96
CA PHE A 329 -11.56 14.06 12.83
C PHE A 329 -11.14 13.36 11.54
N LEU A 330 -11.87 13.63 10.46
CA LEU A 330 -11.52 13.20 9.11
C LEU A 330 -11.10 14.42 8.30
N TYR A 331 -9.84 14.46 7.87
CA TYR A 331 -9.26 15.55 7.13
C TYR A 331 -8.87 15.12 5.72
N ASP A 332 -9.64 15.59 4.74
CA ASP A 332 -9.39 15.40 3.33
C ASP A 332 -8.50 16.52 2.79
N VAL A 333 -7.28 16.17 2.38
CA VAL A 333 -6.32 17.10 1.76
C VAL A 333 -6.27 16.99 0.23
N GLY A 334 -7.16 16.21 -0.37
CA GLY A 334 -7.24 15.92 -1.79
C GLY A 334 -6.32 14.80 -2.25
N SER A 335 -5.09 14.71 -1.74
CA SER A 335 -4.15 13.64 -2.09
C SER A 335 -4.20 12.42 -1.15
N ARG A 336 -4.83 12.56 0.02
CA ARG A 336 -5.01 11.52 1.04
C ARG A 336 -6.08 11.93 2.04
N LEU A 337 -6.57 10.95 2.79
CA LEU A 337 -7.47 11.14 3.92
C LEU A 337 -6.72 10.87 5.22
N TRP A 338 -6.65 11.88 6.08
CA TRP A 338 -6.18 11.73 7.45
C TRP A 338 -7.36 11.48 8.38
N VAL A 339 -7.17 10.57 9.32
CA VAL A 339 -8.05 10.33 10.44
C VAL A 339 -7.26 10.66 11.69
N TRP A 340 -7.59 11.76 12.34
CA TRP A 340 -6.97 12.13 13.61
C TRP A 340 -7.88 11.68 14.75
N GLN A 341 -7.34 10.89 15.67
CA GLN A 341 -8.06 10.33 16.80
C GLN A 341 -7.64 11.05 18.08
N GLY A 342 -8.57 11.77 18.69
CA GLY A 342 -8.37 12.38 20.00
C GLY A 342 -8.15 11.35 21.09
N SER A 343 -7.30 11.69 22.08
CA SER A 343 -6.99 10.81 23.21
C SER A 343 -8.20 10.53 24.10
N GLY A 344 -9.14 11.48 24.19
CA GLY A 344 -10.40 11.39 24.91
C GLY A 344 -11.61 10.99 24.05
N ALA A 345 -11.40 10.63 22.77
CA ALA A 345 -12.48 10.15 21.90
C ALA A 345 -13.16 8.90 22.48
N SER A 346 -14.46 8.77 22.23
CA SER A 346 -15.25 7.64 22.73
C SER A 346 -14.88 6.33 22.02
N GLU A 347 -15.09 5.19 22.66
CA GLU A 347 -14.89 3.89 22.00
C GLU A 347 -15.82 3.69 20.80
N GLY A 348 -17.02 4.28 20.84
CA GLY A 348 -17.92 4.31 19.69
C GLY A 348 -17.31 5.05 18.50
N GLU A 349 -16.73 6.22 18.73
CA GLU A 349 -16.07 7.02 17.70
C GLU A 349 -14.83 6.31 17.14
N LYS A 350 -13.99 5.76 18.01
CA LYS A 350 -12.78 4.99 17.65
C LYS A 350 -13.13 3.72 16.85
N ALA A 351 -14.27 3.08 17.10
CA ALA A 351 -14.70 1.93 16.32
C ALA A 351 -15.31 2.31 14.95
N LEU A 352 -15.81 3.54 14.80
CA LEU A 352 -16.56 3.98 13.62
C LEU A 352 -15.71 4.62 12.53
N TRP A 353 -14.50 5.12 12.84
CA TRP A 353 -13.72 5.93 11.89
C TRP A 353 -13.49 5.23 10.54
N LEU A 354 -13.20 3.92 10.53
CA LEU A 354 -12.91 3.19 9.29
C LEU A 354 -14.16 3.09 8.41
N LYS A 355 -15.32 2.83 9.02
CA LYS A 355 -16.61 2.80 8.32
C LYS A 355 -16.96 4.17 7.76
N VAL A 356 -16.73 5.24 8.53
CA VAL A 356 -16.97 6.62 8.12
C VAL A 356 -16.03 7.03 6.99
N ALA A 357 -14.74 6.72 7.08
CA ALA A 357 -13.76 7.01 6.04
C ALA A 357 -14.10 6.28 4.73
N GLN A 358 -14.47 5.00 4.79
CA GLN A 358 -14.91 4.24 3.62
C GLN A 358 -16.21 4.78 3.02
N ALA A 359 -17.18 5.16 3.85
CA ALA A 359 -18.43 5.77 3.39
C ALA A 359 -18.18 7.11 2.70
N TYR A 360 -17.25 7.92 3.24
CA TYR A 360 -16.84 9.17 2.64
C TYR A 360 -16.18 8.97 1.27
N VAL A 361 -15.25 8.03 1.15
CA VAL A 361 -14.62 7.67 -0.13
C VAL A 361 -15.65 7.21 -1.17
N ARG A 362 -16.62 6.37 -0.77
CA ARG A 362 -17.73 5.96 -1.66
C ARG A 362 -18.59 7.14 -2.10
N HIS A 363 -18.79 8.12 -1.22
CA HIS A 363 -19.54 9.33 -1.56
C HIS A 363 -18.79 10.19 -2.58
N LEU A 364 -17.47 10.34 -2.45
CA LEU A 364 -16.64 11.04 -3.44
C LEU A 364 -16.73 10.39 -4.82
N GLN A 365 -16.64 9.06 -4.87
CA GLN A 365 -16.80 8.28 -6.10
C GLN A 365 -18.10 8.58 -6.83
N GLN A 366 -19.22 8.71 -6.10
CA GLN A 366 -20.55 8.94 -6.68
C GLN A 366 -20.77 10.37 -7.14
N GLN A 367 -20.16 11.36 -6.47
CA GLN A 367 -20.41 12.77 -6.76
C GLN A 367 -19.57 13.30 -7.94
N GLN A 368 -18.39 12.75 -8.18
CA GLN A 368 -17.39 13.41 -9.03
C GLN A 368 -17.12 12.69 -10.35
N ASP A 369 -17.74 11.53 -10.62
CA ASP A 369 -17.32 10.62 -11.70
C ASP A 369 -15.80 10.33 -11.64
N ASP A 370 -15.20 10.55 -10.46
CA ASP A 370 -13.79 10.31 -10.18
C ASP A 370 -13.66 8.82 -9.97
N SER A 371 -13.27 8.13 -11.04
CA SER A 371 -13.14 6.68 -11.08
C SER A 371 -12.17 6.17 -10.02
N ASP A 372 -11.25 7.00 -9.54
CA ASP A 372 -10.09 6.56 -8.76
C ASP A 372 -10.19 6.93 -7.27
N ALA A 373 -11.30 7.51 -6.81
CA ALA A 373 -11.48 7.91 -5.42
C ALA A 373 -11.26 6.75 -4.42
N TYR A 374 -11.64 5.52 -4.76
CA TYR A 374 -11.43 4.31 -3.95
C TYR A 374 -9.95 3.96 -3.69
N LEU A 375 -9.04 4.51 -4.51
CA LEU A 375 -7.59 4.33 -4.38
C LEU A 375 -6.96 5.32 -3.39
N THR A 376 -7.72 6.31 -2.91
CA THR A 376 -7.21 7.35 -2.00
C THR A 376 -6.55 6.73 -0.76
N PRO A 377 -5.29 7.07 -0.47
CA PRO A 377 -4.61 6.62 0.75
C PRO A 377 -5.32 7.12 2.01
N ILE A 378 -5.44 6.25 3.02
CA ILE A 378 -6.06 6.58 4.31
C ILE A 378 -5.01 6.40 5.39
N SER A 379 -4.85 7.38 6.27
CA SER A 379 -3.87 7.33 7.36
C SER A 379 -4.51 7.73 8.69
N LYS A 380 -4.42 6.86 9.71
CA LYS A 380 -4.92 7.09 11.07
C LYS A 380 -3.77 7.51 11.98
N VAL A 381 -3.91 8.66 12.62
CA VAL A 381 -2.95 9.23 13.57
C VAL A 381 -3.63 9.47 14.92
N VAL A 382 -2.89 9.31 16.01
CA VAL A 382 -3.40 9.50 17.38
C VAL A 382 -2.83 10.79 17.97
N GLU A 383 -3.64 11.51 18.74
CA GLU A 383 -3.21 12.70 19.47
C GLU A 383 -1.94 12.43 20.30
N GLY A 384 -0.95 13.32 20.15
CA GLY A 384 0.33 13.22 20.86
C GLY A 384 1.37 12.30 20.20
N TYR A 385 0.96 11.51 19.20
CA TYR A 385 1.82 10.67 18.38
C TYR A 385 1.77 11.07 16.90
N GLU A 386 1.61 12.37 16.65
CA GLU A 386 1.47 12.87 15.29
C GLU A 386 2.74 12.68 14.46
N CYS A 387 2.64 11.92 13.36
CA CYS A 387 3.77 11.73 12.46
C CYS A 387 4.13 13.04 11.72
N PRO A 388 5.39 13.21 11.28
CA PRO A 388 5.81 14.40 10.54
C PRO A 388 4.99 14.67 9.28
N ALA A 389 4.48 13.63 8.61
CA ALA A 389 3.64 13.77 7.43
C ALA A 389 2.29 14.41 7.74
N PHE A 390 1.66 14.02 8.85
CA PHE A 390 0.44 14.67 9.33
C PHE A 390 0.70 16.11 9.74
N LEU A 391 1.76 16.37 10.50
CA LEU A 391 2.10 17.72 10.94
C LEU A 391 2.38 18.69 9.78
N ARG A 392 2.95 18.21 8.66
CA ARG A 392 3.10 19.02 7.43
C ARG A 392 1.77 19.35 6.74
N SER A 393 0.73 18.56 6.98
CA SER A 393 -0.59 18.76 6.39
C SER A 393 -1.42 19.83 7.10
N ILE A 394 -1.09 20.15 8.35
CA ILE A 394 -1.73 21.17 9.16
C ILE A 394 -0.80 22.36 9.39
N GLN A 395 -1.37 23.52 9.71
CA GLN A 395 -0.64 24.69 10.19
C GLN A 395 -0.39 24.52 11.69
N VAL A 396 0.85 24.13 12.01
CA VAL A 396 1.35 23.98 13.39
C VAL A 396 1.58 25.35 14.03
#